data_AF-A0A1B9GUT6-F1
#
_entry.id   AF-A0A1B9GUT6-F1
#
_cell.length_a   1.000
_cell.length_b   1.000
_cell.length_c   1.000
_cell.angle_alpha   90.00
_cell.angle_beta   90.00
_cell.angle_gamma   90.00
#
_symmetry.space_group_name_H-M   'P 1'
#
loop_
_entity.id
_entity.type
_entity.pdbx_description
1 polymer ?
#
loop_
_entity_poly.entity_id
_entity_poly.type
_entity_poly.pdbx_seq_one_letter_code
_entity_poly.pdbx_strand_id
1 'polypeptide(L)'
;MGIVNLKPLLPGHVLIVPKRVVPRLADLNSNEVTDLFLAVQHVGKVLEGVYKAKALTVSLQDGAVAGQSVPHVHIHIIPRHPEDYEGENDRIYPALEQSEAQLRDDLTSTAASATANGINGSSSSEPISMNGAARAGNGNGVDERNNSRSRWPKDEDRKPRTIEEMEKEADWLASFF
;
A
#
# COMPACT_ATOMS: atom_id res chain seq x y z
N MET A 1 13.26 17.88 2.88
CA MET A 1 14.42 17.47 3.71
C MET A 1 14.63 15.98 3.52
N GLY A 2 15.87 15.52 3.43
CA GLY A 2 16.20 14.09 3.39
C GLY A 2 16.65 13.58 4.76
N ILE A 3 16.20 12.38 5.15
CA ILE A 3 16.60 11.70 6.39
C ILE A 3 16.90 10.22 6.11
N VAL A 4 17.88 9.64 6.80
CA VAL A 4 18.13 8.20 6.72
C VAL A 4 17.08 7.43 7.54
N ASN A 5 16.67 6.25 7.08
CA ASN A 5 15.59 5.51 7.74
C ASN A 5 16.07 4.76 8.99
N LEU A 6 15.40 4.91 10.13
CA LEU A 6 15.72 4.16 11.36
C LEU A 6 15.65 2.63 11.16
N LYS A 7 14.72 2.15 10.33
CA LYS A 7 14.46 0.73 10.04
C LYS A 7 14.50 0.50 8.53
N PRO A 8 15.68 0.57 7.89
CA PRO A 8 15.79 0.50 6.44
C PRO A 8 15.36 -0.86 5.92
N LEU A 9 14.50 -0.89 4.88
CA LEU A 9 14.10 -2.14 4.21
C LEU A 9 15.26 -2.80 3.45
N LEU A 10 16.07 -1.97 2.79
CA LEU A 10 17.31 -2.32 2.10
C LEU A 10 18.35 -1.21 2.36
N PRO A 11 19.66 -1.46 2.15
CA PRO A 11 20.69 -0.43 2.26
C PRO A 11 20.38 0.81 1.41
N GLY A 12 20.67 2.00 1.95
CA GLY A 12 20.40 3.28 1.27
C GLY A 12 18.94 3.74 1.30
N HIS A 13 18.09 3.09 2.09
CA HIS A 13 16.72 3.54 2.30
C HIS A 13 16.69 4.87 3.07
N VAL A 14 16.30 5.93 2.35
CA VAL A 14 16.08 7.27 2.91
C VAL A 14 14.61 7.69 2.78
N LEU A 15 14.24 8.74 3.52
CA LEU A 15 12.93 9.38 3.43
C LEU A 15 13.10 10.84 3.02
N ILE A 16 12.23 11.31 2.12
CA ILE A 16 12.08 12.73 1.83
C ILE A 16 10.80 13.24 2.49
N VAL A 17 10.94 14.29 3.30
CA VAL A 17 9.84 14.86 4.09
C VAL A 17 9.70 16.37 3.83
N PRO A 18 8.47 16.91 3.78
CA PRO A 18 8.24 18.35 3.74
C PRO A 18 8.60 18.96 5.11
N LYS A 19 9.04 20.22 5.12
CA LYS A 19 9.36 20.93 6.38
C LYS A 19 8.12 21.13 7.25
N ARG A 20 6.99 21.47 6.63
CA ARG A 20 5.71 21.58 7.33
C ARG A 20 5.21 20.18 7.65
N VAL A 21 4.84 19.96 8.91
CA VAL A 21 4.29 18.70 9.38
C VAL A 21 2.84 18.62 8.95
N VAL A 22 2.56 17.73 7.99
CA VAL A 22 1.20 17.44 7.53
C VAL A 22 0.98 15.93 7.40
N PRO A 23 -0.17 15.39 7.80
CA PRO A 23 -0.37 13.95 7.83
C PRO A 23 -0.60 13.33 6.44
N ARG A 24 -1.25 14.06 5.52
CA ARG A 24 -1.68 13.51 4.22
C ARG A 24 -1.11 14.29 3.04
N LEU A 25 -0.98 13.61 1.90
CA LEU A 25 -0.56 14.24 0.65
C LEU A 25 -1.52 15.39 0.26
N ALA A 26 -2.82 15.22 0.51
CA ALA A 26 -3.86 16.22 0.25
C ALA A 26 -3.70 17.52 1.06
N ASP A 27 -2.93 17.49 2.15
CA ASP A 27 -2.70 18.65 3.01
C ASP A 27 -1.54 19.54 2.51
N LEU A 28 -0.79 19.09 1.50
CA LEU A 28 0.27 19.86 0.87
C LEU A 28 -0.30 20.89 -0.11
N ASN A 29 0.34 22.06 -0.18
CA ASN A 29 0.09 23.00 -1.26
C ASN A 29 0.95 22.65 -2.50
N SER A 30 0.61 23.24 -3.65
CA SER A 30 1.27 22.93 -4.94
C SER A 30 2.78 23.20 -4.94
N ASN A 31 3.25 24.21 -4.20
CA ASN A 31 4.68 24.50 -4.10
C ASN A 31 5.40 23.42 -3.29
N GLU A 32 4.79 22.94 -2.21
CA GLU A 32 5.36 21.86 -1.40
C GLU A 32 5.37 20.53 -2.15
N VAL A 33 4.32 20.22 -2.91
CA VAL A 33 4.31 19.03 -3.77
C VAL A 33 5.45 19.11 -4.79
N THR A 34 5.64 20.27 -5.42
CA THR A 34 6.70 20.47 -6.40
C THR A 34 8.09 20.33 -5.76
N ASP A 35 8.35 21.02 -4.65
CA ASP A 35 9.61 20.94 -3.91
C ASP A 35 9.91 19.51 -3.45
N LEU A 36 8.90 18.82 -2.91
CA LEU A 36 9.01 17.45 -2.43
C LEU A 36 9.44 16.49 -3.54
N PHE A 37 8.79 16.52 -4.71
CA PHE A 37 9.12 15.62 -5.81
C PHE A 37 10.40 16.00 -6.57
N LEU A 38 10.76 17.29 -6.61
CA LEU A 38 12.09 17.70 -7.10
C LEU A 38 13.20 17.16 -6.20
N ALA A 39 13.01 17.22 -4.87
CA ALA A 39 13.93 16.62 -3.92
C ALA A 39 14.02 15.09 -4.07
N VAL A 40 12.89 14.41 -4.27
CA VAL A 40 12.88 12.96 -4.54
C VAL A 40 13.67 12.62 -5.79
N GLN A 41 13.46 13.35 -6.89
CA GLN A 41 14.21 13.11 -8.13
C GLN A 41 15.71 13.34 -7.94
N HIS A 42 16.08 14.43 -7.27
CA HIS A 42 17.49 14.76 -7.04
C HIS A 42 18.18 13.72 -6.16
N VAL A 43 17.60 13.38 -5.01
CA VAL A 43 18.15 12.38 -4.09
C VAL A 43 18.20 11.00 -4.72
N GLY A 44 17.16 10.60 -5.47
CA GLY A 44 17.14 9.32 -6.17
C GLY A 44 18.33 9.14 -7.11
N LYS A 45 18.65 10.16 -7.92
CA LYS A 45 19.82 10.13 -8.83
C LYS A 45 21.13 9.94 -8.09
N VAL A 46 21.32 10.63 -6.96
CA VAL A 46 22.53 10.50 -6.14
C VAL A 46 22.62 9.09 -5.57
N LEU A 47 21.52 8.57 -5.00
CA LEU A 47 21.49 7.24 -4.40
C LEU A 47 21.78 6.13 -5.41
N GLU A 48 21.22 6.16 -6.62
CA GLU A 48 21.55 5.17 -7.66
C GLU A 48 23.06 5.16 -7.97
N GLY A 49 23.67 6.34 -8.08
CA GLY A 49 25.11 6.48 -8.35
C GLY A 49 25.99 6.00 -7.20
N VAL A 50 25.63 6.33 -5.96
CA VAL A 50 26.37 5.99 -4.74
C VAL A 50 26.28 4.49 -4.45
N TYR A 51 25.07 3.92 -4.50
CA TYR A 51 24.83 2.51 -4.18
C TYR A 51 25.02 1.56 -5.37
N LYS A 52 25.32 2.09 -6.57
CA LYS A 52 25.41 1.30 -7.82
C LYS A 52 24.13 0.49 -8.12
N ALA A 53 22.99 1.00 -7.66
CA ALA A 53 21.69 0.42 -7.91
C ALA A 53 21.30 0.53 -9.39
N LYS A 54 20.33 -0.28 -9.80
CA LYS A 54 19.79 -0.29 -11.18
C LYS A 54 18.40 0.30 -11.29
N ALA A 55 17.74 0.48 -10.15
CA ALA A 55 16.42 1.07 -10.05
C ALA A 55 16.19 1.62 -8.64
N LEU A 56 15.06 2.30 -8.46
CA LEU A 56 14.58 2.77 -7.16
C LEU A 56 13.17 2.25 -6.91
N THR A 57 12.87 1.89 -5.67
CA THR A 57 11.49 1.92 -5.17
C THR A 57 11.24 3.30 -4.58
N VAL A 58 10.26 4.01 -5.16
CA VAL A 58 9.76 5.29 -4.65
C VAL A 58 8.32 5.09 -4.22
N SER A 59 8.03 5.23 -2.93
CA SER A 59 6.69 4.97 -2.39
C SER A 59 6.26 5.99 -1.35
N LEU A 60 4.95 6.24 -1.30
CA LEU A 60 4.30 7.09 -0.32
C LEU A 60 3.12 6.30 0.25
N GLN A 61 3.11 6.12 1.57
CA GLN A 61 2.00 5.49 2.30
C GLN A 61 1.10 6.60 2.84
N ASP A 62 0.02 6.91 2.12
CA ASP A 62 -0.87 8.02 2.48
C ASP A 62 -1.94 7.50 3.45
N GLY A 63 -1.66 7.59 4.75
CA GLY A 63 -2.58 7.18 5.83
C GLY A 63 -2.26 5.87 6.52
N ALA A 64 -2.78 5.73 7.74
CA ALA A 64 -2.54 4.57 8.60
C ALA A 64 -2.89 3.23 7.94
N VAL A 65 -4.02 3.15 7.23
CA VAL A 65 -4.46 1.92 6.54
C VAL A 65 -3.59 1.60 5.31
N ALA A 66 -2.94 2.60 4.72
CA ALA A 66 -1.93 2.41 3.67
C ALA A 66 -0.54 2.03 4.22
N GLY A 67 -0.41 1.87 5.54
CA GLY A 67 0.85 1.50 6.20
C GLY A 67 1.63 2.66 6.82
N GLN A 68 1.09 3.89 6.81
CA GLN A 68 1.75 5.05 7.41
C GLN A 68 1.85 4.90 8.94
N SER A 69 3.06 4.73 9.47
CA SER A 69 3.29 4.65 10.91
C SER A 69 3.45 6.01 11.60
N VAL A 70 4.00 7.00 10.88
CA VAL A 70 4.18 8.37 11.38
C VAL A 70 3.25 9.32 10.62
N PRO A 71 2.37 10.09 11.29
CA PRO A 71 1.39 10.98 10.66
C PRO A 71 2.04 12.28 10.14
N HIS A 72 3.05 12.12 9.27
CA HIS A 72 3.73 13.16 8.52
C HIS A 72 4.04 12.59 7.14
N VAL A 73 3.72 13.30 6.06
CA VAL A 73 4.06 12.87 4.70
C VAL A 73 5.56 12.57 4.59
N HIS A 74 5.89 11.37 4.15
CA HIS A 74 7.26 10.97 3.84
C HIS A 74 7.26 10.06 2.61
N ILE A 75 8.20 10.31 1.71
CA ILE A 75 8.41 9.49 0.52
C ILE A 75 9.64 8.63 0.76
N HIS A 76 9.46 7.32 0.70
CA HIS A 76 10.54 6.35 0.75
C HIS A 76 11.28 6.34 -0.58
N ILE A 77 12.61 6.33 -0.53
CA ILE A 77 13.47 6.07 -1.69
C ILE A 77 14.40 4.93 -1.29
N ILE A 78 14.32 3.83 -2.04
CA ILE A 78 15.05 2.60 -1.74
C ILE A 78 15.81 2.18 -3.00
N PRO A 79 17.15 2.21 -2.99
CA PRO A 79 17.95 1.65 -4.08
C PRO A 79 17.67 0.16 -4.26
N ARG A 80 17.53 -0.29 -5.51
CA ARG A 80 17.17 -1.66 -5.87
C ARG A 80 18.21 -2.31 -6.77
N HIS A 81 18.41 -3.60 -6.53
CA HIS A 81 19.31 -4.46 -7.29
C HIS A 81 18.55 -5.67 -7.87
N PRO A 82 18.95 -6.19 -9.04
CA PRO A 82 18.33 -7.38 -9.61
C PRO A 82 18.32 -8.58 -8.67
N GLU A 83 19.35 -8.74 -7.84
CA GLU A 83 19.54 -9.81 -6.88
C GLU A 83 18.72 -9.66 -5.58
N ASP A 84 18.05 -8.52 -5.37
CA ASP A 84 17.17 -8.33 -4.22
C ASP A 84 16.13 -9.45 -4.15
N TYR A 85 15.88 -9.96 -2.94
CA TYR A 85 14.93 -11.04 -2.69
C TYR A 85 15.19 -12.31 -3.53
N GLU A 86 16.47 -12.68 -3.70
CA GLU A 86 16.90 -13.87 -4.46
C GLU A 86 16.52 -13.78 -5.95
N GLY A 87 16.43 -12.56 -6.50
CA GLY A 87 16.00 -12.32 -7.86
C GLY A 87 14.49 -12.13 -8.03
N GLU A 88 13.70 -12.33 -6.98
CA GLU A 88 12.25 -12.26 -7.04
C GLU A 88 11.71 -10.95 -6.45
N ASN A 89 12.05 -9.85 -7.11
CA ASN A 89 11.63 -8.49 -6.76
C ASN A 89 10.09 -8.32 -6.71
N ASP A 90 9.37 -9.20 -7.40
CA ASP A 90 7.93 -9.19 -7.63
C ASP A 90 7.13 -10.09 -6.67
N ARG A 91 7.78 -10.65 -5.63
CA ARG A 91 7.16 -11.52 -4.61
C ARG A 91 5.91 -10.94 -3.93
N ILE A 92 5.69 -9.63 -4.02
CA ILE A 92 4.53 -8.95 -3.44
C ILE A 92 3.25 -9.09 -4.30
N TYR A 93 3.35 -9.24 -5.62
CA TYR A 93 2.17 -9.24 -6.50
C TYR A 93 1.18 -10.36 -6.24
N PRO A 94 1.60 -11.62 -5.97
CA PRO A 94 0.64 -12.68 -5.67
C PRO A 94 -0.24 -12.38 -4.44
N ALA A 95 0.28 -11.63 -3.47
CA ALA A 95 -0.49 -11.21 -2.30
C ALA A 95 -1.49 -10.08 -2.62
N LEU A 96 -1.20 -9.24 -3.60
CA LEU A 96 -2.09 -8.16 -4.06
C LEU A 96 -3.17 -8.68 -5.03
N GLU A 97 -2.84 -9.62 -5.91
CA GLU A 97 -3.82 -10.19 -6.86
C GLU A 97 -4.98 -10.90 -6.13
N GLN A 98 -4.73 -11.47 -4.94
CA GLN A 98 -5.78 -12.09 -4.13
C GLN A 98 -6.84 -11.09 -3.65
N SER A 99 -6.49 -9.81 -3.45
CA SER A 99 -7.47 -8.76 -3.09
C SER A 99 -8.17 -8.18 -4.32
N GLU A 100 -7.53 -8.17 -5.48
CA GLU A 100 -8.13 -7.72 -6.74
C GLU A 100 -9.29 -8.63 -7.20
N ALA A 101 -9.18 -9.95 -6.97
CA ALA A 101 -10.26 -10.89 -7.24
C ALA A 101 -11.57 -10.50 -6.51
N GLN A 102 -11.47 -10.00 -5.28
CA GLN A 102 -12.62 -9.54 -4.49
C GLN A 102 -13.26 -8.29 -5.12
N LEU A 103 -12.46 -7.35 -5.62
CA LEU A 103 -12.96 -6.16 -6.30
C LEU A 103 -13.77 -6.51 -7.57
N ARG A 104 -13.33 -7.51 -8.33
CA ARG A 104 -14.05 -7.96 -9.53
C ARG A 104 -15.44 -8.52 -9.19
N ASP A 105 -15.55 -9.24 -8.09
CA ASP A 105 -16.82 -9.80 -7.59
C ASP A 105 -17.73 -8.70 -7.03
N ASP A 106 -17.16 -7.71 -6.33
CA ASP A 106 -17.89 -6.53 -5.84
C ASP A 106 -18.47 -5.68 -6.98
N LEU A 107 -17.71 -5.48 -8.06
CA LEU A 107 -18.17 -4.71 -9.23
C LEU A 107 -19.26 -5.44 -10.01
N THR A 108 -19.20 -6.77 -10.11
CA THR A 108 -20.22 -7.58 -10.80
C THR A 108 -21.51 -7.72 -9.99
N SER A 109 -21.41 -7.86 -8.67
CA SER A 109 -22.58 -7.88 -7.77
C SER A 109 -23.30 -6.53 -7.68
N THR A 110 -22.55 -5.42 -7.73
CA THR A 110 -23.11 -4.06 -7.80
C THR A 110 -23.83 -3.80 -9.12
N ALA A 111 -23.30 -4.27 -10.25
CA ALA A 111 -23.95 -4.17 -11.56
C ALA A 111 -25.26 -4.99 -11.65
N ALA A 112 -25.30 -6.17 -11.01
CA ALA A 112 -26.50 -7.01 -10.91
C ALA A 112 -27.59 -6.38 -10.00
N SER A 113 -27.20 -5.73 -8.90
CA SER A 113 -28.16 -5.00 -8.04
C SER A 113 -28.70 -3.73 -8.70
N ALA A 114 -27.89 -3.05 -9.52
CA ALA A 114 -28.35 -1.87 -10.29
C ALA A 114 -29.37 -2.24 -11.38
N THR A 115 -29.31 -3.46 -11.93
CA THR A 115 -30.29 -3.95 -12.91
C THR A 115 -31.57 -4.52 -12.26
N ALA A 116 -31.51 -4.94 -10.99
CA ALA A 116 -32.69 -5.45 -10.27
C ALA A 116 -33.64 -4.34 -9.74
N ASN A 117 -33.16 -3.10 -9.62
CA ASN A 117 -33.95 -1.97 -9.07
C ASN A 117 -34.64 -1.10 -10.13
N GLY A 118 -34.65 -1.52 -11.41
CA GLY A 118 -35.42 -0.87 -12.47
C GLY A 118 -36.43 -1.83 -13.08
N ILE A 119 -37.71 -1.41 -13.18
CA ILE A 119 -38.89 -2.07 -13.77
C ILE A 119 -39.73 -2.83 -12.70
N ASN A 120 -40.93 -2.41 -12.27
CA ASN A 120 -42.12 -2.11 -13.09
C ASN A 120 -43.22 -1.31 -12.38
N GLY A 121 -43.90 -0.43 -13.12
CA GLY A 121 -45.17 0.19 -12.75
C GLY A 121 -46.37 -0.40 -13.49
N SER A 122 -47.51 -0.42 -12.79
CA SER A 122 -48.93 -0.55 -13.20
C SER A 122 -49.53 -1.87 -13.74
N SER A 123 -50.41 -2.42 -12.88
CA SER A 123 -51.81 -2.90 -13.07
C SER A 123 -52.19 -4.16 -13.89
N SER A 124 -52.67 -5.16 -13.14
CA SER A 124 -54.06 -5.70 -13.12
C SER A 124 -54.32 -7.18 -13.47
N SER A 125 -55.16 -7.77 -12.60
CA SER A 125 -55.98 -9.01 -12.65
C SER A 125 -55.34 -10.40 -12.45
N GLU A 126 -55.71 -10.97 -11.30
CA GLU A 126 -55.61 -12.36 -10.82
C GLU A 126 -56.67 -13.30 -11.49
N PRO A 127 -56.57 -14.66 -11.48
CA PRO A 127 -56.68 -15.44 -10.22
C PRO A 127 -55.89 -16.76 -10.06
N ILE A 128 -55.53 -17.01 -8.78
CA ILE A 128 -55.60 -18.24 -7.96
C ILE A 128 -55.33 -19.62 -8.60
N SER A 129 -54.31 -20.33 -8.09
CA SER A 129 -54.38 -21.79 -7.83
C SER A 129 -53.48 -22.21 -6.66
N MET A 130 -54.06 -22.93 -5.69
CA MET A 130 -53.42 -23.49 -4.50
C MET A 130 -52.71 -24.83 -4.79
N ASN A 131 -51.57 -25.04 -4.11
CA ASN A 131 -50.95 -26.28 -3.57
C ASN A 131 -49.44 -26.00 -3.46
N GLY A 132 -48.73 -26.04 -2.33
CA GLY A 132 -48.80 -26.93 -1.19
C GLY A 132 -47.55 -27.83 -1.19
N ALA A 133 -46.51 -27.49 -0.42
CA ALA A 133 -45.57 -28.42 0.24
C ALA A 133 -44.29 -27.71 0.75
N ALA A 134 -44.01 -27.93 2.03
CA ALA A 134 -42.77 -27.59 2.71
C ALA A 134 -41.57 -28.38 2.18
N ARG A 135 -40.36 -27.79 2.22
CA ARG A 135 -39.15 -28.57 2.48
C ARG A 135 -38.02 -27.74 3.08
N ALA A 136 -37.55 -28.23 4.21
CA ALA A 136 -36.39 -27.79 4.95
C ALA A 136 -35.06 -28.24 4.29
N GLY A 137 -33.97 -27.58 4.67
CA GLY A 137 -32.66 -28.20 4.79
C GLY A 137 -31.56 -27.66 3.88
N ASN A 138 -30.55 -27.08 4.53
CA ASN A 138 -29.10 -27.38 4.48
C ASN A 138 -28.29 -26.07 4.33
N GLY A 139 -27.58 -25.56 5.33
CA GLY A 139 -26.74 -26.29 6.28
C GLY A 139 -25.44 -26.68 5.56
N ASN A 140 -24.49 -25.74 5.51
CA ASN A 140 -23.04 -25.90 5.29
C ASN A 140 -22.46 -24.49 5.55
N GLY A 141 -21.93 -24.12 6.71
CA GLY A 141 -21.16 -24.96 7.63
C GLY A 141 -19.72 -25.08 7.13
N VAL A 142 -19.04 -23.94 6.92
CA VAL A 142 -17.58 -23.89 6.87
C VAL A 142 -17.12 -22.69 7.70
N ASP A 143 -17.27 -22.79 9.01
CA ASP A 143 -16.30 -22.16 9.89
C ASP A 143 -14.99 -22.94 9.71
N GLU A 144 -13.89 -22.24 9.48
CA GLU A 144 -12.80 -22.13 10.46
C GLU A 144 -11.48 -21.68 9.81
N ARG A 145 -11.03 -20.50 10.25
CA ARG A 145 -9.67 -20.26 10.72
C ARG A 145 -8.54 -20.45 9.69
N ASN A 146 -8.36 -19.46 8.82
CA ASN A 146 -6.99 -19.04 8.47
C ASN A 146 -6.87 -17.52 8.57
N ASN A 147 -6.85 -17.02 9.81
CA ASN A 147 -6.38 -15.68 10.11
C ASN A 147 -4.89 -15.62 9.75
N SER A 148 -4.61 -15.24 8.50
CA SER A 148 -3.27 -15.02 8.00
C SER A 148 -2.66 -13.85 8.78
N ARG A 149 -2.01 -14.15 9.92
CA ARG A 149 -0.95 -13.27 10.41
C ARG A 149 -0.03 -13.04 9.22
N SER A 150 0.09 -11.77 8.81
CA SER A 150 1.02 -11.39 7.75
C SER A 150 2.35 -12.11 7.99
N ARG A 151 2.82 -12.83 6.97
CA ARG A 151 4.12 -13.55 7.00
C ARG A 151 5.29 -12.58 7.26
N TRP A 152 5.04 -11.28 7.17
CA TRP A 152 6.01 -10.21 7.26
C TRP A 152 5.91 -9.51 8.62
N PRO A 153 7.03 -9.29 9.33
CA PRO A 153 7.03 -8.54 10.59
C PRO A 153 6.39 -7.17 10.39
N LYS A 154 5.58 -6.72 11.34
CA LYS A 154 5.11 -5.33 11.32
C LYS A 154 6.31 -4.40 11.47
N ASP A 155 6.23 -3.19 10.96
CA ASP A 155 7.34 -2.24 11.04
C ASP A 155 7.78 -1.97 12.49
N GLU A 156 6.82 -2.00 13.43
CA GLU A 156 7.05 -1.89 14.88
C GLU A 156 8.00 -2.99 15.40
N ASP A 157 7.90 -4.20 14.88
CA ASP A 157 8.64 -5.38 15.35
C ASP A 157 10.07 -5.46 14.77
N ARG A 158 10.41 -4.63 13.77
CA ARG A 158 11.73 -4.63 13.13
C ARG A 158 12.78 -3.94 14.01
N LYS A 159 13.98 -4.53 14.09
CA LYS A 159 15.11 -3.97 14.87
C LYS A 159 15.55 -2.62 14.29
N PRO A 160 15.58 -1.54 15.09
CA PRO A 160 16.11 -0.25 14.65
C PRO A 160 17.64 -0.26 14.59
N ARG A 161 18.19 0.62 13.74
CA ARG A 161 19.60 1.00 13.75
C ARG A 161 19.94 1.84 14.97
N THR A 162 21.22 1.91 15.31
CA THR A 162 21.70 2.84 16.35
C THR A 162 21.78 4.26 15.79
N ILE A 163 21.81 5.26 16.68
CA ILE A 163 21.99 6.65 16.27
C ILE A 163 23.34 6.86 15.59
N GLU A 164 24.39 6.20 16.07
CA GLU A 164 25.75 6.29 15.52
C GLU A 164 25.81 5.75 14.08
N GLU A 165 25.10 4.64 13.79
CA GLU A 165 24.98 4.11 12.43
C GLU A 165 24.25 5.09 11.50
N MET A 166 23.18 5.71 12.00
CA MET A 166 22.40 6.68 11.23
C MET A 166 23.20 7.97 10.95
N GLU A 167 23.90 8.50 11.95
CA GLU A 167 24.76 9.69 11.81
C GLU A 167 25.88 9.43 10.80
N LYS A 168 26.58 8.29 10.90
CA LYS A 168 27.62 7.92 9.94
C LYS A 168 27.10 7.82 8.51
N GLU A 169 25.92 7.21 8.30
CA GLU A 169 25.34 7.13 6.96
C GLU A 169 24.90 8.51 6.47
N ALA A 170 24.28 9.33 7.32
CA ALA A 170 23.82 10.67 6.96
C ALA A 170 25.00 11.57 6.57
N ASP A 171 26.07 11.60 7.38
CA ASP A 171 27.29 12.37 7.10
C ASP A 171 27.97 11.89 5.82
N TRP A 172 28.05 10.58 5.62
CA TRP A 172 28.62 10.01 4.42
C TRP A 172 27.80 10.37 3.17
N LEU A 173 26.47 10.24 3.22
CA LEU A 173 25.59 10.60 2.10
C LEU A 173 25.61 12.11 1.81
N ALA A 174 25.70 12.94 2.84
CA ALA A 174 25.78 14.39 2.70
C ALA A 174 27.00 14.83 1.87
N SER A 175 28.07 14.05 1.83
CA SER A 175 29.27 14.35 1.03
C SER A 175 29.06 14.26 -0.50
N PHE A 176 27.93 13.72 -0.95
CA PHE A 176 27.61 13.55 -2.38
C PHE A 176 26.61 14.59 -2.92
N PHE A 177 26.18 15.53 -2.08
CA PHE A 177 25.27 16.63 -2.42
C PHE A 177 26.01 17.98 -2.38
#